data_AF-A0A0F0HUA4-F1
#
_entry.id   AF-A0A0F0HUA4-F1
#
_cell.length_a   1.000
_cell.length_b   1.000
_cell.length_c   1.000
_cell.angle_alpha   90.00
_cell.angle_beta   90.00
_cell.angle_gamma   90.00
#
_symmetry.space_group_name_H-M   'P 1'
#
loop_
_entity.id
_entity.type
_entity.pdbx_description
1 polymer ?
#
loop_
_entity_poly.entity_id
_entity_poly.type
_entity_poly.pdbx_seq_one_letter_code
_entity_poly.pdbx_strand_id
1 'polypeptide(L)'
;MVRGGSEHHPELQRALPGISQRMLTLTVRRLERDGLVHRTVHPEVPPRVEYELTAMGHSLTHLLRSLADWSADHRAAIAESRLRWDAANPLP
;
A
#
# COMPACT_ATOMS: atom_id res chain seq x y z
N MET A 1 1.00 -10.01 7.01
CA MET A 1 -0.34 -10.65 6.94
C MET A 1 -1.36 -9.53 7.07
N VAL A 2 -1.89 -9.00 5.95
CA VAL A 2 -2.95 -7.97 6.01
C VAL A 2 -4.24 -8.74 6.30
N ARG A 3 -4.77 -8.57 7.51
CA ARG A 3 -6.06 -9.13 7.92
C ARG A 3 -7.12 -8.53 7.00
N GLY A 4 -7.94 -9.38 6.38
CA GLY A 4 -9.15 -8.95 5.67
C GLY A 4 -10.20 -8.46 6.65
N GLY A 5 -9.97 -7.29 7.22
CA GLY A 5 -10.87 -6.62 8.15
C GLY A 5 -11.00 -5.16 7.75
N SER A 6 -12.20 -4.63 7.96
CA SER A 6 -12.55 -3.22 7.82
C SER A 6 -11.61 -2.37 8.66
N GLU A 7 -10.87 -1.44 8.04
CA GLU A 7 -9.98 -0.53 8.77
C GLU A 7 -10.59 0.87 8.85
N HIS A 8 -10.44 1.51 10.01
CA HIS A 8 -10.84 2.90 10.18
C HIS A 8 -9.76 3.86 9.64
N HIS A 9 -10.16 5.08 9.27
CA HIS A 9 -9.21 6.08 8.74
C HIS A 9 -7.96 6.33 9.61
N PRO A 10 -8.08 6.46 10.96
CA PRO A 10 -6.90 6.64 11.82
C PRO A 10 -6.01 5.39 11.89
N GLU A 11 -6.57 4.20 11.66
CA GLU A 11 -5.84 2.94 11.64
C GLU A 11 -5.03 2.80 10.35
N LEU A 12 -5.64 3.13 9.22
CA LEU A 12 -4.96 3.22 7.92
C LEU A 12 -3.77 4.19 7.97
N GLN A 13 -3.91 5.33 8.64
CA GLN A 13 -2.82 6.28 8.81
C GLN A 13 -1.69 5.73 9.69
N ARG A 14 -2.02 5.01 10.76
CA ARG A 14 -1.04 4.35 11.63
C ARG A 14 -0.29 3.22 10.91
N ALA A 15 -0.93 2.54 9.96
CA ALA A 15 -0.31 1.50 9.14
C ALA A 15 0.69 2.06 8.11
N LEU A 16 0.61 3.35 7.76
CA LEU A 16 1.42 4.01 6.75
C LEU A 16 2.24 5.17 7.34
N PRO A 17 3.27 4.89 8.15
CA PRO A 17 4.07 5.93 8.79
C PRO A 17 4.73 6.85 7.74
N GLY A 18 4.55 8.16 7.91
CA GLY A 18 5.09 9.18 7.00
C GLY A 18 4.12 9.68 5.92
N ILE A 19 2.94 9.07 5.75
CA ILE A 19 1.91 9.63 4.85
C ILE A 19 1.18 10.80 5.54
N SER A 20 1.05 11.93 4.82
CA SER A 20 0.22 13.02 5.32
C SER A 20 -1.27 12.64 5.25
N GLN A 21 -2.09 13.18 6.16
CA GLN A 21 -3.53 12.95 6.17
C GLN A 21 -4.20 13.32 4.83
N ARG A 22 -3.73 14.41 4.21
CA ARG A 22 -4.19 14.86 2.89
C ARG A 22 -3.87 13.82 1.81
N MET A 23 -2.65 13.30 1.79
CA MET A 23 -2.27 12.26 0.82
C MET A 23 -3.06 10.97 1.05
N LEU A 24 -3.24 10.54 2.29
CA LEU A 24 -4.04 9.35 2.60
C LEU A 24 -5.49 9.50 2.10
N THR A 25 -6.12 10.64 2.37
CA THR A 25 -7.48 10.94 1.90
C THR A 25 -7.57 10.90 0.37
N LEU A 26 -6.60 11.50 -0.33
CA LEU A 26 -6.56 11.49 -1.80
C LEU A 26 -6.36 10.07 -2.36
N THR A 27 -5.46 9.29 -1.76
CA THR A 27 -5.19 7.91 -2.17
C THR A 27 -6.43 7.04 -1.99
N VAL A 28 -7.07 7.08 -0.80
CA VAL A 28 -8.26 6.28 -0.53
C VAL A 28 -9.42 6.64 -1.46
N ARG A 29 -9.64 7.93 -1.74
CA ARG A 29 -10.65 8.36 -2.72
C ARG A 29 -10.36 7.87 -4.14
N ARG A 30 -9.08 7.80 -4.54
CA ARG A 30 -8.69 7.21 -5.83
C ARG A 30 -8.99 5.72 -5.86
N LEU A 31 -8.60 5.00 -4.81
CA LEU A 31 -8.87 3.56 -4.70
C LEU A 31 -10.37 3.25 -4.67
N GLU A 32 -11.19 4.11 -4.05
CA GLU A 32 -12.65 4.02 -4.08
C GLU A 32 -13.19 4.24 -5.50
N ARG A 33 -12.71 5.30 -6.19
CA ARG A 33 -13.09 5.58 -7.58
C ARG A 33 -12.71 4.45 -8.54
N ASP A 34 -11.55 3.82 -8.31
CA ASP A 34 -11.03 2.73 -9.13
C ASP A 34 -11.69 1.38 -8.79
N GLY A 35 -12.58 1.34 -7.78
CA GLY A 35 -13.30 0.13 -7.38
C GLY A 35 -12.48 -0.87 -6.55
N LEU A 36 -11.32 -0.43 -6.03
CA LEU A 36 -10.42 -1.26 -5.21
C LEU A 36 -10.78 -1.22 -3.72
N VAL A 37 -11.40 -0.14 -3.27
CA VAL A 37 -11.84 0.07 -1.89
C VAL A 37 -13.34 0.39 -1.85
N HIS A 38 -14.06 -0.21 -0.92
CA HIS A 38 -15.41 0.16 -0.56
C HIS A 38 -15.39 1.01 0.72
N ARG A 39 -16.21 2.06 0.76
CA ARG A 39 -16.35 2.95 1.91
C ARG A 39 -17.77 2.84 2.47
N THR A 40 -17.87 2.45 3.74
CA THR A 40 -19.14 2.36 4.47
C THR A 40 -19.21 3.47 5.52
N VAL A 41 -20.34 4.19 5.55
CA VAL A 41 -20.62 5.20 6.58
C VAL A 41 -21.66 4.63 7.53
N HIS A 42 -21.30 4.52 8.81
CA HIS A 42 -22.18 4.09 9.88
C HIS A 42 -22.78 5.32 10.58
N PRO A 43 -24.11 5.53 10.50
CA PRO A 43 -24.76 6.69 11.10
C PRO A 43 -24.99 6.48 12.60
N GLU A 44 -23.91 6.33 13.36
CA GLU A 44 -23.90 6.29 14.82
C GLU A 44 -23.33 7.61 15.40
N VAL A 45 -23.35 7.77 16.73
CA VAL A 45 -22.75 8.93 17.40
C VAL A 45 -21.56 8.48 18.25
N PRO A 46 -20.33 8.92 17.95
CA PRO A 46 -19.91 9.73 16.79
C PRO A 46 -19.95 8.92 15.48
N PRO A 47 -20.17 9.55 14.31
CA PRO A 47 -20.26 8.85 13.03
C PRO A 47 -18.95 8.14 12.70
N ARG A 48 -19.05 6.89 12.25
CA ARG A 48 -17.91 6.03 11.93
C ARG A 48 -17.82 5.78 10.44
N VAL A 49 -16.60 5.76 9.92
CA VAL A 49 -16.31 5.42 8.52
C VAL A 49 -15.37 4.24 8.49
N GLU A 50 -15.72 3.25 7.70
CA GLU A 50 -14.94 2.02 7.49
C GLU A 50 -14.54 1.92 6.02
N TYR A 51 -13.34 1.42 5.79
CA TYR A 51 -12.79 1.14 4.47
C TYR A 51 -12.43 -0.33 4.38
N GLU A 52 -12.85 -0.97 3.30
CA GLU A 52 -12.62 -2.39 3.02
C GLU A 52 -12.11 -2.56 1.60
N LEU A 53 -11.24 -3.53 1.37
CA LEU A 53 -10.87 -3.91 0.01
C LEU A 53 -12.06 -4.61 -0.65
N THR A 54 -12.30 -4.29 -1.93
CA THR A 54 -13.22 -5.08 -2.75
C THR A 54 -12.56 -6.40 -3.16
N ALA A 55 -13.33 -7.29 -3.81
CA ALA A 55 -12.75 -8.48 -4.44
C ALA A 55 -11.61 -8.14 -5.43
N MET A 56 -11.76 -7.03 -6.18
CA MET A 56 -10.73 -6.52 -7.09
C MET A 56 -9.51 -5.96 -6.32
N GLY A 57 -9.73 -5.27 -5.20
CA GLY A 57 -8.65 -4.82 -4.31
C GLY A 57 -7.84 -5.97 -3.72
N HIS A 58 -8.52 -7.05 -3.31
CA HIS A 58 -7.88 -8.26 -2.81
C HIS A 58 -7.07 -8.99 -3.88
N SER A 59 -7.56 -9.10 -5.12
CA SER A 59 -6.81 -9.73 -6.20
C SER A 59 -5.53 -8.98 -6.54
N LEU A 60 -5.57 -7.63 -6.53
CA LEU A 60 -4.38 -6.80 -6.71
C LEU A 60 -3.36 -7.00 -5.57
N THR A 61 -3.84 -7.12 -4.33
CA THR A 61 -2.97 -7.32 -3.16
C THR A 61 -2.16 -8.60 -3.26
N HIS A 62 -2.71 -9.65 -3.89
CA HIS A 62 -1.98 -10.89 -4.14
C HIS A 62 -0.79 -10.67 -5.09
N LEU A 63 -1.01 -9.98 -6.21
CA LEU A 63 0.04 -9.65 -7.18
C LEU A 63 1.13 -8.77 -6.57
N LEU A 64 0.74 -7.74 -5.82
CA LEU A 64 1.67 -6.85 -5.13
C LEU A 64 2.53 -7.60 -4.11
N ARG A 65 1.94 -8.58 -3.40
CA ARG A 65 2.69 -9.43 -2.47
C ARG A 65 3.72 -10.27 -3.22
N SER A 66 3.33 -10.96 -4.29
CA SER A 66 4.26 -11.77 -5.07
C SER A 66 5.42 -10.94 -5.62
N LEU A 67 5.15 -9.71 -6.08
CA LEU A 67 6.19 -8.80 -6.53
C LEU A 67 7.11 -8.35 -5.39
N ALA A 68 6.54 -8.04 -4.23
CA ALA A 68 7.30 -7.64 -3.04
C ALA A 68 8.21 -8.79 -2.55
N ASP A 69 7.69 -10.01 -2.49
CA ASP A 69 8.42 -11.20 -2.08
C ASP A 69 9.59 -11.46 -3.06
N TRP A 70 9.32 -11.46 -4.36
CA TRP A 70 10.37 -11.59 -5.37
C TRP A 70 11.45 -10.50 -5.25
N SER A 71 11.04 -9.24 -5.05
CA SER A 71 11.95 -8.11 -4.87
C SER A 71 12.82 -8.26 -3.61
N ALA A 72 12.24 -8.76 -2.52
CA ALA A 72 12.96 -9.04 -1.29
C ALA A 72 14.01 -10.14 -1.49
N ASP A 73 13.63 -11.23 -2.17
CA ASP A 73 14.52 -12.35 -2.48
C ASP A 73 15.70 -11.93 -3.35
N HIS A 74 15.48 -11.02 -4.30
CA HIS A 74 16.51 -10.55 -5.24
C HIS A 74 17.24 -9.29 -4.77
N ARG A 75 16.92 -8.76 -3.57
CA ARG A 75 17.48 -7.49 -3.08
C ARG A 75 19.00 -7.48 -3.06
N ALA A 76 19.62 -8.57 -2.61
CA ALA A 76 21.08 -8.68 -2.54
C ALA A 76 21.73 -8.70 -3.94
N ALA A 77 21.18 -9.50 -4.86
CA ALA A 77 21.67 -9.58 -6.23
C ALA A 77 21.54 -8.23 -6.97
N ILE A 78 20.43 -7.52 -6.76
CA ILE A 78 20.23 -6.17 -7.31
C ILE A 78 21.28 -5.20 -6.74
N ALA A 79 21.53 -5.24 -5.43
CA ALA A 79 22.54 -4.38 -4.80
C ALA A 79 23.95 -4.66 -5.33
N GLU A 80 24.32 -5.94 -5.46
CA GLU A 80 25.59 -6.35 -6.06
C GLU A 80 25.71 -5.88 -7.51
N SER A 81 24.64 -6.04 -8.31
CA SER A 81 24.63 -5.55 -9.70
C SER A 81 24.84 -4.04 -9.79
N ARG A 82 24.27 -3.26 -8.87
CA ARG A 82 24.48 -1.80 -8.79
C ARG A 82 25.93 -1.47 -8.46
N LEU A 83 26.49 -2.09 -7.42
CA LEU A 83 27.88 -1.88 -7.03
C LEU A 83 28.86 -2.22 -8.16
N ARG A 84 28.64 -3.34 -8.85
CA ARG A 84 29.47 -3.72 -10.01
C ARG A 84 29.39 -2.69 -11.14
N TRP A 85 28.21 -2.16 -11.41
CA TRP A 85 28.03 -1.13 -12.43
C TRP A 85 28.70 0.18 -12.03
N ASP A 86 28.50 0.64 -10.79
CA ASP A 86 29.11 1.88 -10.28
C ASP A 86 30.65 1.80 -10.29
N ALA A 87 31.21 0.65 -9.92
CA ALA A 87 32.66 0.43 -9.98
C ALA A 87 33.21 0.46 -11.41
N ALA A 88 32.44 -0.03 -12.38
CA ALA A 88 32.80 -0.01 -13.79
C ALA A 88 32.53 1.34 -14.48
N ASN A 89 31.69 2.19 -13.90
CA ASN A 89 31.29 3.50 -14.42
C ASN A 89 31.42 4.57 -13.31
N PRO A 90 32.66 4.88 -12.85
CA PRO A 90 32.84 5.92 -11.86
C PRO A 90 32.29 7.24 -12.40
N LEU A 91 31.54 7.97 -11.57
CA LEU A 91 31.13 9.33 -11.90
C LEU A 91 32.38 10.18 -12.18
N PRO A 92 32.31 11.08 -13.19
CA PRO A 92 33.43 11.94 -13.56
C PRO A 92 33.88 12.87 -12.41
#